data_AF-D4JRC6-F1
#
_entry.id   AF-D4JRC6-F1
#
_cell.length_a   1.000
_cell.length_b   1.000
_cell.length_c   1.000
_cell.angle_alpha   90.00
_cell.angle_beta   90.00
_cell.angle_gamma   90.00
#
_symmetry.space_group_name_H-M   'P 1'
#
loop_
_entity.id
_entity.type
_entity.pdbx_description
1 polymer ?
#
loop_
_entity_poly.entity_id
_entity_poly.type
_entity_poly.pdbx_seq_one_letter_code
_entity_poly.pdbx_strand_id
1 'polypeptide(L)' 'MRKCLRCGTEMKENCAIKVEGAGYGIIMSSDENKLFGGRIGKPKVAICPKCGEVSIYVEDVEKL' A
#
# COMPACT_ATOMS: atom_id res chain seq x y z
N MET A 1 -1.27 -6.95 -13.56
CA MET A 1 -2.54 -6.63 -12.90
C MET A 1 -2.79 -7.61 -11.77
N ARG A 2 -2.88 -7.13 -10.53
CA ARG A 2 -3.00 -7.94 -9.32
C ARG A 2 -4.34 -8.67 -9.27
N LYS A 3 -4.32 -9.94 -8.87
CA LYS A 3 -5.53 -10.75 -8.64
C LYS A 3 -5.85 -10.79 -7.16
N CYS A 4 -7.13 -10.67 -6.81
CA CYS A 4 -7.58 -10.74 -5.43
C CYS A 4 -7.36 -12.15 -4.87
N LEU A 5 -6.63 -12.26 -3.75
CA LEU A 5 -6.31 -13.53 -3.11
C LEU A 5 -7.56 -14.26 -2.57
N ARG A 6 -8.66 -13.54 -2.31
CA ARG A 6 -9.90 -14.10 -1.78
C ARG A 6 -10.83 -14.67 -2.85
N CYS A 7 -10.92 -14.03 -4.03
CA CYS A 7 -11.93 -14.38 -5.05
C CYS A 7 -11.41 -14.39 -6.50
N GLY A 8 -10.10 -14.22 -6.71
CA GLY A 8 -9.45 -14.27 -8.03
C GLY A 8 -9.74 -13.11 -8.98
N THR A 9 -10.64 -12.19 -8.62
CA THR A 9 -11.01 -11.04 -9.47
C THR A 9 -9.85 -10.05 -9.60
N GLU A 10 -9.70 -9.43 -10.77
CA GLU A 10 -8.72 -8.36 -10.97
C GLU A 10 -8.98 -7.19 -10.03
N MET A 11 -7.93 -6.71 -9.39
CA MET A 11 -8.03 -5.63 -8.42
C MET A 11 -7.88 -4.28 -9.11
N LYS A 12 -8.61 -3.27 -8.62
CA LYS A 12 -8.39 -1.87 -8.99
C LYS A 12 -7.11 -1.38 -8.32
N GLU A 13 -6.08 -1.15 -9.12
CA GLU A 13 -4.79 -0.61 -8.67
C GLU A 13 -4.82 0.92 -8.59
N ASN A 14 -3.68 1.53 -8.23
CA ASN A 14 -3.51 2.98 -8.07
C ASN A 14 -4.49 3.62 -7.06
N CYS A 15 -4.94 2.83 -6.08
CA CYS A 15 -5.64 3.35 -4.91
C CYS A 15 -4.62 3.89 -3.90
N ALA A 16 -5.07 4.70 -2.95
CA ALA A 16 -4.21 5.29 -1.93
C ALA A 16 -4.92 5.31 -0.57
N ILE A 17 -4.17 5.08 0.50
CA ILE A 17 -4.61 5.35 1.87
C ILE A 17 -4.36 6.83 2.16
N LYS A 18 -5.42 7.53 2.57
CA LYS A 18 -5.37 8.93 2.99
C LYS A 18 -5.82 9.01 4.44
N VAL A 19 -5.16 9.85 5.21
CA VAL A 19 -5.60 10.20 6.56
C VAL A 19 -6.48 11.44 6.42
N GLU A 20 -7.71 11.36 6.91
CA GLU A 20 -8.66 12.46 6.83
C GLU A 20 -8.12 13.69 7.59
N GLY A 21 -8.31 14.89 7.02
CA GLY A 21 -7.77 16.14 7.57
C GLY A 21 -6.26 16.32 7.40
N ALA A 22 -5.54 15.36 6.82
CA ALA A 22 -4.09 15.42 6.61
C ALA A 22 -3.71 15.31 5.12
N GLY A 23 -2.75 16.12 4.67
CA GLY A 23 -2.30 16.15 3.27
C GLY A 23 -1.23 15.11 2.90
N TYR A 24 -0.64 14.40 3.87
CA TYR A 24 0.60 13.64 3.68
C TYR A 24 0.44 12.12 3.48
N GLY A 25 -0.70 11.53 3.84
CA GLY A 25 -0.93 10.07 3.74
C GLY A 25 -0.05 9.24 4.69
N ILE A 26 0.17 7.96 4.39
CA ILE A 26 1.07 7.07 5.16
C ILE A 26 2.36 6.78 4.38
N ILE A 27 3.47 6.59 5.11
CA ILE A 27 4.79 6.20 4.58
C ILE A 27 5.27 4.99 5.37
N MET A 28 5.93 4.06 4.70
CA MET A 28 6.55 2.88 5.32
C MET A 28 8.02 3.14 5.64
N SER A 29 8.50 2.53 6.72
CA SER A 29 9.90 2.53 7.14
C SER A 29 10.40 1.09 7.25
N SER A 30 11.66 0.83 6.88
CA SER A 30 12.36 -0.43 7.13
C SER A 30 12.97 -0.51 8.53
N ASP A 31 12.92 0.58 9.30
CA ASP A 31 13.46 0.67 10.64
C ASP A 31 12.49 1.45 11.55
N GLU A 32 11.95 0.79 12.56
CA GLU A 32 10.99 1.38 13.50
C GLU A 32 11.62 2.46 14.41
N ASN A 33 12.93 2.40 14.62
CA ASN A 33 13.64 3.32 15.53
C ASN A 33 14.06 4.62 14.84
N LYS A 34 13.95 4.69 13.50
CA LYS A 34 14.32 5.88 12.71
C LYS A 34 13.08 6.69 12.33
N LEU A 35 12.99 7.90 12.87
CA LEU A 35 11.90 8.82 12.54
C LEU A 35 11.97 9.37 11.10
N PHE A 36 13.18 9.49 10.53
CA PHE A 36 13.41 10.10 9.21
C PHE A 36 14.25 9.26 8.24
N GLY A 37 15.01 8.26 8.72
CA GLY A 37 15.79 7.34 7.89
C GLY A 37 15.04 6.03 7.61
N GLY A 38 15.48 5.26 6.62
CA GLY A 38 14.87 3.96 6.29
C GLY A 38 13.52 4.05 5.58
N ARG A 39 13.19 5.20 4.96
CA ARG A 39 11.91 5.36 4.26
C ARG A 39 11.87 4.49 2.99
N ILE A 40 10.95 3.54 2.99
CA ILE A 40 10.64 2.68 1.84
C ILE A 40 9.76 3.45 0.83
N GLY A 41 9.00 4.42 1.33
CA GLY A 41 8.10 5.27 0.52
C GLY A 41 6.63 5.01 0.82
N LYS A 42 5.75 5.47 -0.08
CA LYS A 42 4.29 5.27 0.06
C LYS A 42 3.92 3.85 -0.41
N PRO A 43 3.10 3.10 0.34
CA PRO A 43 2.61 1.81 -0.13
C PRO A 43 1.74 1.97 -1.36
N LYS A 44 1.77 0.97 -2.25
CA LYS A 44 0.76 0.81 -3.29
C LYS A 44 -0.46 0.13 -2.68
N VAL A 45 -1.64 0.50 -3.15
CA VAL A 45 -2.91 -0.08 -2.70
C VAL A 45 -3.69 -0.55 -3.92
N ALA A 46 -4.22 -1.77 -3.81
CA ALA A 46 -5.17 -2.33 -4.76
C ALA A 46 -6.42 -2.82 -4.01
N ILE A 47 -7.60 -2.59 -4.58
CA ILE A 47 -8.88 -2.96 -3.95
C ILE A 47 -9.66 -3.89 -4.89
N CYS A 48 -10.15 -5.01 -4.36
CA CYS A 48 -10.99 -5.91 -5.13
C CYS A 48 -12.39 -5.29 -5.30
N PRO A 49 -12.85 -5.02 -6.54
CA PRO A 49 -14.16 -4.43 -6.77
C PRO A 49 -15.33 -5.40 -6.47
N LYS A 50 -15.05 -6.70 -6.35
CA LYS A 50 -16.07 -7.73 -6.12
C LYS A 50 -16.34 -8.00 -4.64
N CYS A 51 -15.29 -8.14 -3.83
CA CYS A 51 -15.42 -8.56 -2.42
C CYS A 51 -14.82 -7.57 -1.41
N GLY A 52 -14.27 -6.44 -1.86
CA GLY A 52 -13.75 -5.41 -0.97
C GLY A 52 -12.38 -5.67 -0.36
N GLU A 53 -11.75 -6.83 -0.63
CA GLU A 53 -10.38 -7.13 -0.18
C GLU A 53 -9.41 -6.00 -0.55
N VAL A 54 -8.69 -5.48 0.44
CA VAL A 54 -7.70 -4.42 0.27
C VAL A 54 -6.31 -5.03 0.38
N SER A 55 -5.48 -4.82 -0.64
CA SER A 55 -4.10 -5.24 -0.63
C SER A 55 -3.18 -4.03 -0.58
N ILE A 56 -2.32 -3.99 0.43
CA ILE A 56 -1.29 -2.97 0.65
C ILE A 56 0.06 -3.65 0.43
N TYR A 57 0.92 -3.10 -0.43
CA TYR A 57 2.19 -3.73 -0.77
C TYR A 57 3.26 -2.72 -1.19
N VAL A 58 4.51 -3.16 -1.13
CA VAL A 58 5.66 -2.48 -1.72
C VAL A 58 5.91 -3.08 -3.09
N GLU A 59 6.07 -2.23 -4.11
CA GLU A 59 6.39 -2.67 -5.47
C GLU A 59 7.89 -2.96 -5.63
N ASP A 60 8.72 -2.12 -5.01
CA ASP A 60 10.18 -2.24 -5.00
C ASP A 60 10.66 -2.77 -3.64
N VAL A 61 10.97 -4.06 -3.60
CA VAL A 61 11.41 -4.77 -2.38
C VAL A 61 12.90 -4.58 -2.07
N GLU A 62 13.67 -3.96 -2.97
CA GLU A 62 15.11 -3.70 -2.74
C GLU A 62 15.33 -2.65 -1.64
N LYS A 63 14.28 -1.90 -1.28
CA LYS A 63 14.28 -0.90 -0.20
C LYS A 63 13.99 -1.45 1.19
N LEU A 64 13.71 -2.75 1.33
CA LEU A 64 13.49 -3.42 2.62
C LEU A 64 14.79 -3.52 3.43
#